data_AF-A0A950V4V7-F1
#
_entry.id   AF-A0A950V4V7-F1
#
_cell.length_a   1.000
_cell.length_b   1.000
_cell.length_c   1.000
_cell.angle_alpha   90.00
_cell.angle_beta   90.00
_cell.angle_gamma   90.00
#
_symmetry.space_group_name_H-M   'P 1'
#
loop_
_entity.id
_entity.type
_entity.pdbx_description
1 polymer ?
#
loop_
_entity_poly.entity_id
_entity_poly.type
_entity_poly.pdbx_seq_one_letter_code
_entity_poly.pdbx_strand_id
1 'polypeptide(L)' 'MDDLRRPIGILFGLLGLILLIYALLYPQVRAPLDPDTNVNLWCGVIIFVFGGYMLWLSFRAKS' A
#
# COMPACT_ATOMS: atom_id res chain seq x y z
N MET A 1 -16.41 -19.27 5.86
CA MET A 1 -15.98 -17.88 6.13
C MET A 1 -15.25 -17.42 4.90
N ASP A 2 -15.67 -16.30 4.30
CA ASP A 2 -14.99 -15.76 3.12
C ASP A 2 -13.51 -15.51 3.41
N ASP A 3 -12.65 -15.74 2.42
CA ASP A 3 -11.22 -15.54 2.57
C ASP A 3 -10.92 -14.07 2.88
N LEU A 4 -10.66 -13.78 4.16
CA LEU A 4 -10.39 -12.45 4.69
C LEU A 4 -9.18 -11.79 4.02
N ARG A 5 -8.26 -12.57 3.45
CA ARG A 5 -7.08 -12.04 2.74
C ARG A 5 -7.47 -11.23 1.51
N ARG A 6 -8.61 -11.55 0.88
CA ARG A 6 -9.09 -10.87 -0.33
C ARG A 6 -9.55 -9.43 -0.05
N PRO A 7 -10.51 -9.15 0.86
CA PRO A 7 -10.89 -7.78 1.18
C PRO A 7 -9.75 -6.98 1.83
N ILE A 8 -8.94 -7.60 2.71
CA ILE A 8 -7.77 -6.96 3.30
C ILE A 8 -6.77 -6.57 2.22
N GLY A 9 -6.36 -7.52 1.37
CA GLY A 9 -5.38 -7.22 0.34
C GLY A 9 -5.86 -6.13 -0.64
N ILE A 10 -7.15 -6.09 -0.97
CA ILE A 10 -7.71 -5.04 -1.85
C ILE A 10 -7.62 -3.68 -1.15
N LEU A 11 -8.05 -3.59 0.11
CA LEU A 11 -8.01 -2.34 0.88
C LEU A 11 -6.58 -1.81 1.02
N PHE A 12 -5.64 -2.65 1.49
CA PHE A 12 -4.25 -2.24 1.67
C PHE A 12 -3.55 -1.99 0.33
N GLY A 13 -3.81 -2.80 -0.70
CA GLY A 13 -3.26 -2.58 -2.03
C GLY A 13 -3.72 -1.25 -2.63
N LEU A 14 -5.02 -0.93 -2.53
CA LEU A 14 -5.57 0.32 -3.05
C LEU A 14 -5.10 1.54 -2.26
N LEU A 15 -5.04 1.45 -0.93
CA LEU A 15 -4.51 2.51 -0.07
C LEU A 15 -3.03 2.78 -0.37
N GLY A 16 -2.22 1.73 -0.48
CA GLY A 16 -0.80 1.84 -0.82
C GLY A 16 -0.60 2.47 -2.20
N LEU A 17 -1.41 2.06 -3.19
CA LEU A 17 -1.37 2.63 -4.53
C LEU A 17 -1.70 4.13 -4.53
N ILE A 18 -2.72 4.56 -3.76
CA ILE A 18 -3.06 5.98 -3.62
C ILE A 18 -1.89 6.77 -3.03
N LEU A 19 -1.24 6.25 -1.97
CA LEU A 19 -0.10 6.91 -1.36
C LEU A 19 1.11 6.99 -2.30
N LEU A 20 1.37 5.95 -3.09
CA LEU A 20 2.43 5.97 -4.12
C LEU A 20 2.15 7.00 -5.20
N ILE A 21 0.92 7.05 -5.73
CA ILE A 21 0.51 8.05 -6.72
C ILE A 21 0.64 9.46 -6.11
N TYR A 22 0.19 9.65 -4.88
CA TYR A 22 0.32 10.94 -4.18
C TYR A 22 1.78 11.35 -3.99
N ALA A 23 2.65 10.43 -3.58
CA ALA A 23 4.08 10.69 -3.41
C ALA A 23 4.78 11.04 -4.73
N LEU A 24 4.33 10.48 -5.86
CA LEU A 24 4.86 10.76 -7.19
C LEU A 24 4.36 12.10 -7.76
N LEU A 25 3.09 12.44 -7.55
CA LEU A 25 2.50 13.70 -8.02
C LEU A 25 2.90 14.90 -7.15
N TYR A 26 3.11 14.68 -5.85
CA TYR A 26 3.39 15.73 -4.87
C TYR A 26 4.63 15.40 -4.01
N PRO A 27 5.82 15.20 -4.61
CA PRO A 27 7.04 14.84 -3.87
C PRO A 27 7.54 15.93 -2.90
N GLN A 28 7.08 17.16 -3.07
CA GLN A 28 7.31 18.30 -2.18
C GLN A 28 6.46 18.27 -0.92
N VAL A 29 5.36 17.51 -0.90
CA VAL A 29 4.50 17.39 0.29
C VAL A 29 5.14 16.39 1.23
N ARG A 30 5.89 16.93 2.18
CA ARG A 30 6.66 16.18 3.18
C ARG A 30 6.21 16.55 4.59
N ALA A 31 6.53 15.69 5.54
CA ALA A 31 6.19 15.93 6.93
C ALA A 31 7.01 17.13 7.46
N PRO A 32 6.40 18.09 8.18
CA PRO A 32 7.13 19.22 8.75
C PRO A 32 8.23 18.81 9.74
N LEU A 33 8.06 17.65 10.39
CA LEU A 33 8.98 17.09 11.37
C LEU A 33 10.12 16.28 10.73
N ASP A 34 9.98 15.86 9.48
CA ASP A 34 10.99 15.11 8.72
C ASP A 34 10.91 15.53 7.23
N PRO A 35 11.58 16.64 6.88
CA PRO A 35 11.56 17.18 5.53
C PRO A 35 12.43 16.38 4.55
N ASP A 36 13.33 15.53 5.03
CA ASP A 36 14.24 14.77 4.18
C ASP A 36 13.59 13.48 3.67
N THR A 37 12.68 12.91 4.47
CA THR A 37 12.02 11.65 4.14
C THR A 37 10.64 11.85 3.48
N ASN A 38 10.43 11.24 2.32
CA ASN A 38 9.09 11.14 1.74
C ASN A 38 8.30 10.00 2.42
N VAL A 39 7.63 10.34 3.52
CA VAL A 39 6.83 9.38 4.31
C VAL A 39 5.72 8.74 3.48
N ASN A 40 5.07 9.50 2.58
CA ASN A 40 4.01 8.98 1.71
C ASN A 40 4.54 7.85 0.80
N LEU A 41 5.76 8.02 0.27
CA LEU A 41 6.41 7.01 -0.56
C LEU A 41 6.69 5.73 0.24
N TRP A 42 7.40 5.85 1.38
CA TRP A 42 7.80 4.69 2.17
C TRP A 42 6.61 3.93 2.76
N CYS A 43 5.65 4.63 3.35
CA CYS A 43 4.43 4.03 3.85
C CYS A 43 3.60 3.42 2.70
N GLY A 44 3.51 4.12 1.57
CA GLY A 44 2.84 3.63 0.37
C GLY A 44 3.43 2.33 -0.14
N VAL A 45 4.75 2.22 -0.26
CA VAL A 45 5.46 1.00 -0.66
C VAL A 45 5.14 -0.16 0.29
N ILE A 46 5.30 0.04 1.59
CA ILE A 46 5.09 -1.01 2.60
C ILE A 46 3.65 -1.55 2.54
N ILE A 47 2.67 -0.64 2.53
CA ILE A 47 1.25 -0.97 2.50
C ILE A 47 0.87 -1.66 1.17
N PHE A 48 1.40 -1.16 0.05
CA PHE A 48 1.15 -1.73 -1.28
C PHE A 48 1.72 -3.15 -1.39
N VAL A 49 2.95 -3.37 -0.95
CA VAL A 49 3.60 -4.70 -0.95
C VAL A 49 2.83 -5.67 -0.06
N PHE A 50 2.42 -5.24 1.13
CA PHE A 50 1.60 -6.06 2.03
C PHE A 50 0.26 -6.45 1.40
N GLY A 51 -0.47 -5.47 0.84
CA GLY A 51 -1.75 -5.71 0.18
C GLY A 51 -1.63 -6.64 -1.03
N GLY A 52 -0.60 -6.43 -1.86
CA GLY A 52 -0.30 -7.27 -3.01
C GLY A 52 0.06 -8.71 -2.60
N TYR A 53 0.84 -8.88 -1.54
CA TYR A 53 1.18 -10.19 -1.00
C TYR A 53 -0.07 -10.94 -0.48
N MET A 54 -0.96 -10.25 0.22
CA MET A 54 -2.23 -10.82 0.69
C MET A 54 -3.15 -11.23 -0.47
N LEU A 55 -3.27 -10.40 -1.51
CA LEU A 55 -3.99 -10.77 -2.74
C LEU A 55 -3.39 -12.03 -3.36
N TRP A 56 -2.08 -12.06 -3.54
CA TRP A 56 -1.37 -13.18 -4.13
C TRP A 56 -1.61 -14.49 -3.37
N LEU A 57 -1.53 -14.46 -2.04
CA LEU A 57 -1.87 -15.62 -1.20
C LEU A 57 -3.33 -16.04 -1.35
N SER A 58 -4.27 -15.09 -1.47
CA SER A 58 -5.68 -15.41 -1.67
C SER A 58 -5.96 -16.12 -3.00
N PHE A 59 -5.20 -15.79 -4.06
CA PHE A 59 -5.30 -16.46 -5.35
C PHE A 59 -4.62 -17.84 -5.34
N ARG A 60 -3.51 -17.99 -4.61
CA ARG A 60 -2.84 -19.29 -4.45
C ARG A 60 -3.62 -20.29 -3.61
N ALA A 61 -4.36 -19.83 -2.61
CA ALA A 61 -5.17 -20.70 -1.75
C ALA A 61 -6.42 -21.27 -2.43
N LYS A 62 -6.77 -20.76 -3.63
CA LYS A 62 -7.88 -21.26 -4.45
C LYS A 62 -7.45 -22.27 -5.53
N SER A 63 -6.17 -22.63 -5.58
CA SER A 63 -5.61 -23.67 -6.44
C SER A 63 -5.26 -24.92 -5.63
#